data_AF-A0A9E4Y2P3-F1
#
_entry.id   AF-A0A9E4Y2P3-F1
#
_cell.length_a   1.000
_cell.length_b   1.000
_cell.length_c   1.000
_cell.angle_alpha   90.00
_cell.angle_beta   90.00
_cell.angle_gamma   90.00
#
_symmetry.space_group_name_H-M   'P 1'
#
loop_
_entity.id
_entity.type
_entity.pdbx_description
1 polymer ?
#
loop_
_entity_poly.entity_id
_entity_poly.type
_entity_poly.pdbx_seq_one_letter_code
_entity_poly.pdbx_strand_id
1 'polypeptide(L)'
;MPYCLAATSLVTLILFLLARIYRTFPGDQGALLQFQSLQSGWLDASAVAVSALGWDLVVLGTVLGFGLFLVLLGRRADALMVVLSLIPMLIGEELKEVIERPRPDYLLAGPVPTTFSFPSGHSVYAFLFGGILIYLAGKLTINPNIRRWLQAGLVLVILAEGA
;
A
#
# COMPACT_ATOMS: atom_id res chain seq x y z
N MET A 1 20.54 -14.43 -5.26
CA MET A 1 19.96 -13.08 -5.11
C MET A 1 19.48 -12.41 -6.40
N PRO A 2 20.24 -12.35 -7.53
CA PRO A 2 19.78 -11.60 -8.71
C PRO A 2 18.56 -12.23 -9.41
N TYR A 3 18.45 -13.56 -9.40
CA TYR A 3 17.33 -14.28 -10.00
C TYR A 3 15.98 -14.00 -9.34
N CYS A 4 15.96 -13.79 -8.01
CA CYS A 4 14.72 -13.45 -7.30
C CYS A 4 14.23 -12.06 -7.69
N LEU A 5 15.13 -11.07 -7.77
CA LEU A 5 14.78 -9.71 -8.18
C LEU A 5 14.31 -9.69 -9.64
N ALA A 6 15.04 -10.36 -10.55
CA ALA A 6 14.66 -10.46 -11.95
C ALA A 6 13.29 -11.15 -12.11
N ALA A 7 13.04 -12.24 -11.39
CA ALA A 7 11.76 -12.92 -11.40
C ALA A 7 10.63 -12.03 -10.87
N THR A 8 10.83 -11.34 -9.74
CA THR A 8 9.81 -10.42 -9.21
C THR A 8 9.53 -9.27 -10.16
N SER A 9 10.55 -8.66 -10.77
CA SER A 9 10.38 -7.59 -11.75
C SER A 9 9.65 -8.08 -13.00
N LEU A 10 9.96 -9.29 -13.47
CA LEU A 10 9.28 -9.90 -14.61
C LEU A 10 7.81 -10.18 -14.31
N VAL A 11 7.51 -10.75 -13.14
CA VAL A 11 6.13 -11.01 -12.69
C VAL A 11 5.34 -9.69 -12.60
N THR A 12 5.92 -8.66 -11.97
CA THR A 12 5.29 -7.33 -11.90
C THR A 12 5.04 -6.77 -13.29
N LEU A 13 6.01 -6.84 -14.20
CA LEU A 13 5.83 -6.37 -15.58
C LEU A 13 4.69 -7.12 -16.29
N ILE A 14 4.64 -8.44 -16.17
CA ILE A 14 3.58 -9.27 -16.74
C ILE A 14 2.21 -8.85 -16.17
N LEU A 15 2.10 -8.62 -14.86
CA LEU A 15 0.86 -8.18 -14.24
C LEU A 15 0.40 -6.80 -14.75
N PHE A 16 1.31 -5.85 -14.94
CA PHE A 16 1.00 -4.54 -15.50
C PHE A 16 0.53 -4.64 -16.96
N LEU A 17 1.16 -5.49 -17.77
CA LEU A 17 0.73 -5.76 -19.14
C LEU A 17 -0.64 -6.42 -19.20
N LEU A 18 -0.90 -7.40 -18.32
CA LEU A 18 -2.21 -8.05 -18.22
C LEU A 18 -3.28 -7.06 -17.76
N ALA A 19 -2.98 -6.18 -16.80
CA ALA A 19 -3.93 -5.17 -16.29
C ALA A 19 -4.40 -4.19 -17.37
N ARG A 20 -3.57 -3.95 -18.40
CA ARG A 20 -3.91 -3.12 -19.55
C ARG A 20 -4.87 -3.82 -20.52
N ILE A 21 -4.76 -5.14 -20.64
CA ILE A 21 -5.54 -5.93 -21.59
C ILE A 21 -6.87 -6.39 -20.97
N TYR A 22 -6.86 -6.76 -19.69
CA TYR A 22 -8.01 -7.33 -18.98
C TYR A 22 -8.63 -6.31 -18.01
N ARG A 23 -9.95 -6.13 -18.10
CA ARG A 23 -10.70 -5.29 -17.16
C ARG A 23 -10.74 -5.88 -15.74
N THR A 24 -10.78 -7.21 -15.64
CA THR A 24 -10.77 -7.96 -14.38
C THR A 24 -9.88 -9.19 -14.52
N PHE A 25 -9.15 -9.53 -13.45
CA PHE A 25 -8.37 -10.75 -13.39
C PHE A 25 -9.24 -11.94 -12.99
N PRO A 26 -8.87 -13.17 -13.38
CA PRO A 26 -9.53 -14.37 -12.90
C PRO A 26 -9.51 -14.42 -11.36
N GLY A 27 -10.69 -14.56 -10.74
CA GLY A 27 -10.85 -14.59 -9.28
C GLY A 27 -11.27 -13.27 -8.64
N ASP A 28 -11.08 -12.12 -9.30
CA ASP A 28 -11.42 -10.79 -8.74
C ASP A 28 -12.89 -10.71 -8.30
N GLN A 29 -13.80 -11.18 -9.15
CA GLN A 29 -15.24 -11.16 -8.85
C GLN A 29 -15.60 -12.10 -7.68
N GLY A 30 -14.96 -13.26 -7.59
CA GLY A 30 -15.20 -14.21 -6.50
C GLY A 30 -14.72 -13.66 -5.16
N ALA A 31 -13.51 -13.11 -5.13
CA ALA A 31 -12.95 -12.43 -3.96
C ALA A 31 -13.86 -11.28 -3.52
N LEU A 32 -14.33 -10.47 -4.48
CA LEU A 32 -15.21 -9.35 -4.18
C LEU A 32 -16.52 -9.77 -3.55
N LEU A 33 -17.19 -10.80 -4.09
CA LEU A 33 -18.43 -11.34 -3.53
C LEU A 33 -18.20 -11.90 -2.12
N GLN A 34 -17.05 -12.53 -1.88
CA GLN A 34 -16.66 -12.98 -0.54
C GLN A 34 -16.51 -11.80 0.42
N PHE A 35 -15.80 -10.74 0.03
CA PHE A 35 -15.67 -9.54 0.86
C PHE A 35 -17.03 -8.87 1.13
N GLN A 36 -17.89 -8.78 0.12
CA GLN A 36 -19.25 -8.27 0.28
C GLN A 36 -20.07 -9.11 1.27
N SER A 37 -19.89 -10.44 1.28
CA SER A 37 -20.58 -11.33 2.23
C SER A 37 -20.12 -11.15 3.69
N LEU A 38 -18.93 -10.58 3.89
CA LEU A 38 -18.36 -10.30 5.21
C LEU A 38 -18.73 -8.90 5.74
N GLN A 39 -19.40 -8.06 4.95
CA GLN A 39 -19.77 -6.72 5.35
C GLN A 39 -20.63 -6.73 6.62
N SER A 40 -20.28 -5.85 7.55
CA SER A 40 -21.04 -5.58 8.76
C SER A 40 -20.66 -4.20 9.29
N GLY A 41 -21.55 -3.53 10.03
CA GLY A 41 -21.36 -2.11 10.38
C GLY A 41 -20.03 -1.79 11.09
N TRP A 42 -19.49 -2.70 11.90
CA TRP A 42 -18.20 -2.50 12.56
C TRP A 42 -17.01 -2.83 11.66
N LEU A 43 -17.13 -3.84 10.78
CA LEU A 43 -16.10 -4.18 9.79
C LEU A 43 -15.96 -3.08 8.76
N ASP A 44 -17.09 -2.55 8.27
CA ASP A 44 -17.11 -1.46 7.28
C ASP A 44 -16.51 -0.18 7.88
N ALA A 45 -16.87 0.16 9.12
CA ALA A 45 -16.28 1.31 9.81
C ALA A 45 -14.77 1.14 10.02
N SER A 46 -14.33 -0.08 10.34
CA SER A 46 -12.90 -0.38 10.51
C SER A 46 -12.15 -0.30 9.18
N ALA A 47 -12.72 -0.84 8.10
CA ALA A 47 -12.15 -0.77 6.77
C ALA A 47 -12.02 0.69 6.29
N VAL A 48 -13.05 1.51 6.49
CA VAL A 48 -12.99 2.95 6.16
C VAL A 48 -11.93 3.67 6.99
N ALA A 49 -11.82 3.35 8.29
CA ALA A 49 -10.81 3.96 9.17
C ALA A 49 -9.38 3.57 8.79
N VAL A 50 -9.16 2.32 8.39
CA VAL A 50 -7.86 1.85 7.88
C VAL A 50 -7.55 2.56 6.57
N SER A 51 -8.46 2.53 5.59
CA SER A 51 -8.28 3.18 4.28
C SER A 51 -8.02 4.69 4.36
N ALA A 52 -8.44 5.36 5.45
CA ALA A 52 -8.11 6.77 5.66
C ALA A 52 -6.60 7.02 5.82
N LEU A 53 -5.81 6.00 6.19
CA LEU A 53 -4.35 6.08 6.30
C LEU A 53 -3.66 6.26 4.95
N GLY A 54 -4.24 5.70 3.89
CA GLY A 54 -3.70 5.81 2.53
C GLY A 54 -4.18 7.02 1.74
N TRP A 55 -4.95 7.94 2.35
CA TRP A 55 -5.33 9.20 1.70
C TRP A 55 -4.10 10.06 1.40
N ASP A 56 -4.03 10.65 0.20
CA ASP A 56 -2.85 11.35 -0.31
C ASP A 56 -2.26 12.39 0.65
N LEU A 57 -3.12 13.20 1.28
CA LEU A 57 -2.69 14.21 2.26
C LEU A 57 -2.15 13.59 3.55
N VAL A 58 -2.76 12.49 4.02
CA VAL A 58 -2.32 11.75 5.21
C VAL A 58 -0.98 11.07 4.94
N VAL A 59 -0.84 10.45 3.77
CA VAL A 59 0.40 9.86 3.28
C VAL A 59 1.52 10.90 3.24
N LEU A 60 1.28 12.02 2.55
CA LEU A 60 2.27 13.09 2.41
C LEU A 60 2.67 13.66 3.77
N GLY A 61 1.69 13.97 4.63
CA GLY A 61 1.94 14.47 5.97
C GLY A 61 2.74 13.50 6.83
N THR A 62 2.43 12.20 6.74
CA THR A 62 3.12 11.16 7.52
C THR A 62 4.55 10.96 7.04
N VAL A 63 4.79 10.89 5.73
CA VAL A 63 6.14 10.71 5.17
C VAL A 63 7.02 11.91 5.48
N LEU A 64 6.53 13.14 5.26
CA LEU A 64 7.30 14.36 5.53
C LEU A 64 7.52 14.57 7.02
N GLY A 65 6.49 14.37 7.85
CA GLY A 65 6.58 14.51 9.30
C GLY A 65 7.56 13.50 9.91
N PHE A 66 7.47 12.23 9.52
CA PHE A 66 8.38 11.19 9.99
C PHE A 66 9.80 11.36 9.44
N GLY A 67 9.93 11.77 8.18
CA GLY A 67 11.22 12.13 7.59
C GLY A 67 11.90 13.26 8.36
N LEU A 68 11.18 14.35 8.64
CA LEU A 68 11.67 15.47 9.45
C LEU A 68 12.09 15.01 10.86
N PHE A 69 11.26 14.21 11.51
CA PHE A 69 11.58 13.62 12.82
C PHE A 69 12.92 12.85 12.79
N LEU A 70 13.15 12.03 11.75
CA LEU A 70 14.41 11.30 11.58
C LEU A 70 15.61 12.24 11.32
N VAL A 71 15.42 13.34 10.58
CA VAL A 71 16.47 14.36 10.40
C VAL A 71 16.84 15.00 11.74
N LEU A 72 15.84 15.35 12.57
CA LEU A 72 16.05 15.94 13.89
C LEU A 72 16.80 15.00 14.84
N LEU A 73 16.61 13.68 14.68
CA LEU A 73 17.38 12.66 15.40
C LEU A 73 18.78 12.40 14.80
N GLY A 74 19.22 13.17 13.81
CA GLY A 74 20.52 13.01 13.14
C GLY A 74 20.58 11.85 12.14
N ARG A 75 19.46 11.20 11.84
CA ARG A 75 19.36 9.98 11.02
C ARG A 75 19.01 10.31 9.56
N ARG A 76 19.82 11.15 8.95
CA ARG A 76 19.58 11.72 7.61
C ARG A 76 19.43 10.66 6.51
N ALA A 77 20.19 9.57 6.57
CA ALA A 77 20.07 8.48 5.59
C ALA A 77 18.73 7.75 5.69
N ASP A 78 18.25 7.51 6.91
CA ASP A 78 16.95 6.87 7.14
C ASP A 78 15.79 7.81 6.75
N ALA A 79 15.94 9.12 7.02
CA ALA A 79 15.01 10.15 6.58
C ALA A 79 14.93 10.22 5.04
N LEU A 80 16.08 10.21 4.37
CA LEU A 80 16.15 10.23 2.91
C LEU A 80 15.46 9.00 2.31
N MET A 81 15.69 7.80 2.87
CA MET A 81 15.00 6.59 2.44
C MET A 81 13.48 6.70 2.56
N VAL A 82 12.99 7.28 3.67
CA VAL A 82 11.55 7.54 3.88
C VAL A 82 11.01 8.51 2.82
N VAL A 83 11.67 9.64 2.59
CA VAL A 83 11.20 10.65 1.63
C VAL A 83 11.25 10.13 0.19
N LEU A 84 12.30 9.39 -0.18
CA LEU A 84 12.44 8.79 -1.51
C LEU A 84 11.36 7.74 -1.80
N SER A 85 10.66 7.22 -0.79
CA SER A 85 9.52 6.31 -1.01
C SER A 85 8.35 6.97 -1.74
N LEU A 86 8.29 8.31 -1.80
CA LEU A 86 7.28 9.03 -2.59
C LEU A 86 7.48 8.85 -4.10
N ILE A 87 8.71 8.61 -4.57
CA ILE A 87 9.00 8.46 -6.01
C ILE A 87 8.21 7.30 -6.64
N PRO A 88 8.29 6.06 -6.13
CA PRO A 88 7.50 4.97 -6.68
C PRO A 88 5.98 5.17 -6.52
N MET A 89 5.53 5.94 -5.53
CA MET A 89 4.10 6.28 -5.40
C MET A 89 3.63 7.19 -6.54
N LEU A 90 4.41 8.24 -6.83
CA LEU A 90 4.15 9.13 -7.97
C LEU A 90 4.15 8.36 -9.28
N ILE A 91 5.14 7.48 -9.49
CA ILE A 91 5.19 6.61 -10.68
C ILE A 91 3.93 5.72 -10.75
N GLY A 92 3.44 5.21 -9.61
CA GLY A 92 2.23 4.42 -9.54
C GLY A 92 0.97 5.17 -9.97
N GLU A 93 0.85 6.45 -9.62
CA GLU A 93 -0.26 7.31 -10.05
C GLU A 93 -0.19 7.57 -11.57
N GLU A 94 0.97 7.90 -12.11
CA GLU A 94 1.15 8.08 -13.57
C GLU A 94 0.83 6.79 -14.34
N LEU A 95 1.18 5.62 -13.78
CA LEU A 95 0.88 4.33 -14.40
C LEU A 95 -0.62 4.03 -14.47
N LYS A 96 -1.44 4.61 -13.59
CA LYS A 96 -2.90 4.47 -13.68
C LYS A 96 -3.44 5.08 -14.97
N GLU A 97 -2.90 6.22 -15.39
CA GLU A 97 -3.29 6.90 -16.63
C GLU A 97 -2.85 6.13 -17.89
N VAL A 98 -1.79 5.32 -17.78
CA VAL A 98 -1.32 4.49 -18.90
C VAL A 98 -2.15 3.20 -19.04
N ILE A 99 -2.60 2.65 -17.92
CA ILE A 99 -3.33 1.37 -17.89
C ILE A 99 -4.83 1.58 -18.10
N GLU A 100 -5.39 2.66 -17.56
CA GLU A 100 -6.80 3.06 -17.68
C GLU A 100 -7.79 1.94 -17.28
N ARG A 101 -7.41 1.07 -16.34
CA ARG A 101 -8.25 -0.06 -15.94
C ARG A 101 -9.48 0.49 -15.19
N PRO A 102 -10.71 0.22 -15.69
CA PRO A 102 -11.92 0.71 -15.05
C PRO A 102 -12.10 0.09 -13.66
N ARG A 103 -12.76 0.83 -12.76
CA ARG A 103 -13.23 0.28 -11.48
C ARG A 103 -14.43 -0.63 -11.75
N PRO A 104 -14.64 -1.66 -10.92
CA PRO A 104 -15.86 -2.46 -11.02
C PRO A 104 -17.11 -1.62 -10.70
N ASP A 105 -18.21 -1.86 -11.40
CA ASP A 105 -19.45 -1.03 -11.31
C ASP A 105 -20.22 -1.16 -9.98
N TYR A 106 -19.85 -2.14 -9.16
CA TYR A 106 -20.50 -2.45 -7.89
C TYR A 106 -19.75 -1.82 -6.71
N LEU A 107 -20.50 -1.09 -5.87
CA LEU A 107 -19.97 -0.36 -4.73
C LEU A 107 -19.44 -1.31 -3.66
N LEU A 108 -18.15 -1.18 -3.34
CA LEU A 108 -17.63 -1.53 -2.03
C LEU A 108 -18.00 -0.42 -1.04
N ALA A 109 -18.04 -0.73 0.26
CA ALA A 109 -18.31 0.26 1.29
C ALA A 109 -17.33 1.46 1.19
N GLY A 110 -17.85 2.69 1.20
CA GLY A 110 -17.04 3.91 1.15
C GLY A 110 -17.38 4.85 -0.02
N PRO A 111 -16.65 5.98 -0.14
CA PRO A 111 -16.86 6.95 -1.21
C PRO A 111 -16.48 6.37 -2.58
N VAL A 112 -17.19 6.79 -3.63
CA VAL A 112 -16.94 6.37 -5.00
C VAL A 112 -15.55 6.86 -5.44
N PRO A 113 -14.61 5.97 -5.81
CA PRO A 113 -13.30 6.37 -6.30
C PRO A 113 -13.42 7.11 -7.63
N THR A 114 -12.75 8.24 -7.77
CA THR A 114 -12.72 9.04 -9.02
C THR A 114 -11.57 8.67 -9.96
N THR A 115 -10.68 7.77 -9.54
CA THR A 115 -9.48 7.33 -10.27
C THR A 115 -9.52 5.85 -10.67
N PHE A 116 -8.69 5.48 -11.66
CA PHE A 116 -8.55 4.11 -12.17
C PHE A 116 -8.18 3.09 -11.08
N SER A 117 -8.45 1.82 -11.35
CA SER A 117 -8.41 0.75 -10.36
C SER A 117 -7.04 0.13 -10.12
N PHE A 118 -6.11 0.26 -11.08
CA PHE A 118 -4.83 -0.42 -11.02
C PHE A 118 -3.66 0.49 -11.42
N PRO A 119 -2.55 0.49 -10.65
CA PRO A 119 -2.39 -0.17 -9.35
C PRO A 119 -3.17 0.55 -8.21
N SER A 120 -3.39 -0.11 -7.08
CA SER A 120 -4.00 0.52 -5.89
C SER A 120 -2.99 1.42 -5.19
N GLY A 121 -3.25 2.74 -5.13
CA GLY A 121 -2.37 3.70 -4.47
C GLY A 121 -2.20 3.42 -2.97
N HIS A 122 -3.30 3.18 -2.26
CA HIS A 122 -3.32 2.88 -0.83
C HIS A 122 -2.50 1.61 -0.51
N SER A 123 -2.70 0.54 -1.29
CA SER A 123 -1.97 -0.72 -1.08
C SER A 123 -0.49 -0.61 -1.45
N VAL A 124 -0.14 0.13 -2.50
CA VAL A 124 1.26 0.43 -2.87
C VAL A 124 1.94 1.24 -1.78
N TYR A 125 1.26 2.26 -1.26
CA TYR A 125 1.74 3.07 -0.14
C TYR A 125 1.99 2.21 1.10
N ALA A 126 0.98 1.46 1.53
CA ALA A 126 1.06 0.61 2.72
C ALA A 126 2.23 -0.36 2.61
N PHE A 127 2.40 -1.03 1.47
CA PHE A 127 3.50 -1.96 1.25
C PHE A 127 4.88 -1.28 1.30
N LEU A 128 5.08 -0.18 0.57
CA LEU A 128 6.39 0.49 0.49
C LEU A 128 6.75 1.19 1.79
N PHE A 129 5.87 2.06 2.28
CA PHE A 129 6.10 2.82 3.50
C PHE A 129 6.06 1.91 4.73
N GLY A 130 5.08 1.02 4.83
CA GLY A 130 5.01 0.02 5.91
C GLY A 130 6.20 -0.92 5.91
N GLY A 131 6.70 -1.35 4.75
CA GLY A 131 7.93 -2.13 4.62
C GLY A 131 9.16 -1.39 5.15
N ILE A 132 9.29 -0.10 4.84
CA ILE A 132 10.33 0.78 5.40
C ILE A 132 10.19 0.87 6.93
N LEU A 133 8.97 1.03 7.45
CA LEU A 133 8.74 1.08 8.90
C LEU A 133 9.08 -0.25 9.58
N ILE A 134 8.78 -1.40 8.97
CA ILE A 134 9.16 -2.72 9.48
C ILE A 134 10.68 -2.85 9.58
N TYR A 135 11.40 -2.42 8.55
CA TYR A 135 12.85 -2.40 8.54
C TYR A 135 13.41 -1.45 9.62
N LEU A 136 12.86 -0.25 9.74
CA LEU A 136 13.28 0.73 10.74
C LEU A 136 12.98 0.27 12.16
N ALA A 137 11.83 -0.37 12.43
CA ALA A 137 11.53 -1.02 13.71
C ALA A 137 12.56 -2.10 14.03
N GLY A 138 13.00 -2.86 13.00
CA GLY A 138 14.09 -3.81 13.10
C GLY A 138 15.40 -3.20 13.59
N LYS A 139 15.75 -2.05 13.01
CA LYS A 139 17.00 -1.32 13.25
C LYS A 139 17.00 -0.53 14.56
N LEU A 140 15.83 -0.03 15.00
CA LEU A 140 15.73 0.97 16.06
C LEU A 140 15.21 0.45 17.40
N THR A 141 14.40 -0.61 17.37
CA THR A 141 13.77 -1.11 18.58
C THR A 141 14.69 -2.14 19.24
N ILE A 142 15.22 -1.79 20.42
CA ILE A 142 16.14 -2.64 21.18
C ILE A 142 15.40 -3.85 21.76
N ASN A 143 14.18 -3.66 22.30
CA ASN A 143 13.42 -4.73 22.91
C ASN A 143 12.82 -5.68 21.84
N PRO A 144 13.17 -6.97 21.84
CA PRO A 144 12.74 -7.90 20.80
C PRO A 144 11.23 -8.17 20.79
N ASN A 145 10.57 -8.11 21.95
CA ASN A 145 9.12 -8.31 22.03
C ASN A 145 8.37 -7.11 21.46
N ILE A 146 8.75 -5.89 21.85
CA ILE A 146 8.17 -4.66 21.29
C ILE A 146 8.37 -4.61 19.78
N ARG A 147 9.59 -4.91 19.32
CA ARG A 147 9.90 -4.98 17.88
C ARG A 147 8.98 -5.94 17.14
N ARG A 148 8.79 -7.16 17.64
CA ARG A 148 7.92 -8.17 17.00
C ARG A 148 6.48 -7.71 16.94
N TRP A 149 5.95 -7.12 18.03
CA TRP A 149 4.58 -6.61 18.05
C TRP A 149 4.39 -5.44 17.09
N LEU A 150 5.35 -4.50 17.02
CA LEU A 150 5.32 -3.41 16.05
C LEU A 150 5.34 -3.93 14.61
N GLN A 151 6.25 -4.84 14.30
CA GLN A 151 6.35 -5.42 12.95
C GLN A 151 5.09 -6.22 12.58
N ALA A 152 4.55 -7.02 13.52
CA ALA A 152 3.30 -7.74 13.30
C ALA A 152 2.12 -6.78 13.06
N GLY A 153 2.01 -5.71 13.85
CA GLY A 153 1.00 -4.68 13.65
C GLY A 153 1.11 -4.01 12.27
N LEU A 154 2.32 -3.65 11.85
CA LEU A 154 2.55 -3.06 10.53
C LEU A 154 2.20 -4.05 9.40
N VAL A 155 2.55 -5.32 9.52
CA VAL A 155 2.15 -6.36 8.55
C VAL A 155 0.63 -6.47 8.48
N LEU A 156 -0.07 -6.45 9.60
CA LEU A 156 -1.53 -6.51 9.62
C LEU A 156 -2.16 -5.29 8.93
N VAL A 157 -1.61 -4.08 9.12
CA VAL A 157 -2.07 -2.88 8.41
C VAL A 157 -1.83 -3.00 6.90
N ILE A 158 -0.66 -3.51 6.47
CA ILE A 158 -0.36 -3.73 5.05
C ILE A 158 -1.35 -4.72 4.42
N LEU A 159 -1.68 -5.80 5.13
CA LEU A 159 -2.64 -6.79 4.65
C LEU A 159 -4.07 -6.23 4.62
N ALA A 160 -4.44 -5.41 5.61
CA ALA A 160 -5.76 -4.79 5.66
C ALA A 160 -5.97 -3.75 4.53
N GLU A 161 -4.93 -3.01 4.15
CA GLU A 161 -4.94 -2.08 3.00
C GLU A 161 -4.91 -2.81 1.64
N GLY A 162 -4.53 -4.08 1.62
CA GLY A 162 -4.46 -4.91 0.42
C GLY A 162 -5.67 -5.81 0.18
N ALA A 163 -6.59 -5.90 1.15
CA ALA A 163 -7.79 -6.74 1.13
C ALA A 163 -9.01 -5.92 0.68
#